data_AF-A0A519WUQ6-F1
#
_entry.id   AF-A0A519WUQ6-F1
#
_cell.length_a   1.000
_cell.length_b   1.000
_cell.length_c   1.000
_cell.angle_alpha   90.00
_cell.angle_beta   90.00
_cell.angle_gamma   90.00
#
_symmetry.space_group_name_H-M   'P 1'
#
loop_
_entity.id
_entity.type
_entity.pdbx_description
1 polymer ?
#
loop_
_entity_poly.entity_id
_entity_poly.type
_entity_poly.pdbx_seq_one_letter_code
_entity_poly.pdbx_strand_id
1 'polypeptide(L)' 'MEFNPSGLRTVDVIRYVTPLREGGSMPAIAEADDEFLYVVKFRG' A
#
# COMPACT_ATOMS: atom_id res chain seq x y z
N MET A 1 11.72 16.82 -8.13
CA MET A 1 10.95 16.36 -6.95
C MET A 1 9.52 16.77 -7.17
N GLU A 2 8.61 15.82 -7.33
CA GLU A 2 7.18 16.14 -7.42
C GLU A 2 6.72 16.78 -6.11
N PHE A 3 6.08 17.94 -6.23
CA PHE A 3 5.55 18.66 -5.09
C PHE A 3 4.24 18.00 -4.67
N ASN A 4 4.21 17.34 -3.51
CA ASN A 4 2.98 16.86 -2.90
C ASN A 4 2.40 17.95 -1.97
N PRO A 5 1.36 18.69 -2.39
CA PRO A 5 0.80 19.81 -1.60
C PRO A 5 0.21 19.38 -0.26
N SER A 6 -0.06 18.09 -0.07
CA SER A 6 -0.58 17.54 1.19
C SER A 6 0.50 17.25 2.24
N GLY A 7 1.79 17.34 1.87
CA GLY A 7 2.89 16.89 2.73
C GLY A 7 2.90 15.38 2.99
N LEU A 8 2.03 14.62 2.32
CA LEU A 8 1.98 13.17 2.45
C LEU A 8 3.14 12.53 1.71
N ARG A 9 3.66 11.46 2.28
CA ARG A 9 4.70 10.64 1.67
C ARG A 9 4.09 9.81 0.53
N THR A 10 4.76 9.81 -0.62
CA THR A 10 4.45 8.93 -1.76
C THR A 10 5.55 7.89 -1.87
N VAL A 11 5.16 6.62 -2.00
CA VAL A 11 6.07 5.47 -2.15
C VAL A 11 5.48 4.52 -3.17
N ASP A 12 6.35 3.80 -3.88
CA ASP A 12 5.94 2.83 -4.88
C ASP A 12 5.82 1.45 -4.22
N VAL A 13 4.62 0.85 -4.33
CA VAL A 13 4.42 -0.53 -3.87
C VAL A 13 5.11 -1.48 -4.84
N ILE A 14 6.02 -2.32 -4.33
CA ILE A 14 6.85 -3.22 -5.14
C ILE A 14 6.44 -4.69 -5.01
N ARG A 15 5.78 -5.09 -3.90
CA ARG A 15 5.40 -6.49 -3.69
C ARG A 15 4.13 -6.66 -2.86
N TYR A 16 3.24 -7.53 -3.34
CA TYR A 16 2.10 -8.04 -2.57
C TYR A 16 2.55 -9.23 -1.73
N VAL A 17 2.54 -9.10 -0.40
CA VAL A 17 3.15 -10.08 0.51
C VAL A 17 2.13 -11.10 0.98
N THR A 18 1.13 -10.65 1.76
CA THR A 18 0.16 -11.54 2.40
C THR A 18 -1.26 -11.00 2.19
N PRO A 19 -2.17 -11.79 1.58
CA PRO A 19 -3.58 -11.44 1.53
C PRO A 19 -4.19 -11.47 2.94
N LEU A 20 -4.93 -10.44 3.30
CA LEU A 20 -5.78 -10.41 4.48
C LEU A 20 -7.22 -10.58 3.97
N ARG A 21 -7.98 -11.54 4.51
CA ARG A 21 -9.34 -11.82 4.05
C ARG A 21 -10.35 -11.45 5.14
N GLU A 22 -11.25 -10.52 4.82
CA GLU A 22 -12.39 -10.17 5.66
C GLU A 22 -13.62 -9.96 4.77
N GLY A 23 -14.55 -10.92 4.79
CA GLY A 23 -15.73 -10.91 3.92
C GLY A 23 -15.40 -10.82 2.44
N GLY A 24 -16.23 -10.11 1.66
CA GLY A 24 -15.98 -9.84 0.23
C GLY A 24 -14.89 -8.80 -0.06
N SER A 25 -14.10 -8.38 0.95
CA SER A 25 -13.00 -7.44 0.78
C SER A 25 -11.65 -8.15 0.68
N MET A 26 -10.70 -7.53 -0.03
CA MET A 26 -9.34 -8.05 -0.23
C MET A 26 -8.29 -7.05 0.29
N PRO A 27 -8.12 -6.85 1.60
CA PRO A 27 -6.94 -6.17 2.13
C PRO A 27 -5.67 -7.00 1.98
N ALA A 28 -4.50 -6.37 2.07
CA ALA A 28 -3.21 -7.07 2.02
C ALA A 28 -2.08 -6.32 2.71
N ILE A 29 -1.05 -7.06 3.09
CA ILE A 29 0.26 -6.52 3.43
C ILE A 29 1.06 -6.35 2.12
N ALA A 30 1.63 -5.16 1.92
CA ALA A 30 2.47 -4.84 0.77
C ALA A 30 3.80 -4.21 1.20
N GLU A 31 4.87 -4.53 0.50
CA GLU A 31 6.17 -3.87 0.61
C GLU A 31 6.26 -2.72 -0.38
N ALA A 32 6.84 -1.62 0.05
CA ALA A 32 7.19 -0.49 -0.81
C ALA A 32 8.71 -0.34 -0.95
N ASP A 33 9.11 0.49 -1.92
CA ASP A 33 10.51 0.82 -2.25
C ASP A 33 11.29 1.51 -1.11
N ASP A 34 10.57 1.90 -0.08
CA ASP A 34 11.06 2.61 1.08
C ASP A 34 11.38 1.72 2.29
N GLU A 35 11.36 0.40 2.07
CA GLU A 35 11.66 -0.65 3.05
C GLU A 35 10.60 -0.81 4.17
N PHE A 36 9.43 -0.17 4.06
CA PHE A 36 8.33 -0.35 5.00
C PHE A 36 7.25 -1.31 4.49
N LEU A 37 6.50 -1.86 5.45
CA LEU A 37 5.29 -2.65 5.20
C LEU A 37 4.05 -1.79 5.38
N TYR A 38 3.10 -1.97 4.46
CA TYR A 38 1.84 -1.23 4.40
C TYR A 38 0.65 -2.18 4.38
N VAL A 39 -0.46 -1.76 4.99
CA VAL A 39 -1.76 -2.39 4.79
C VAL A 39 -2.51 -1.63 3.71
N VAL A 40 -2.78 -2.31 2.60
CA VAL A 40 -3.53 -1.75 1.47
C VAL A 40 -4.92 -2.37 1.39
N LYS A 41 -5.92 -1.56 0.98
CA LYS A 41 -7.29 -2.03 0.72
C LYS A 41 -7.59 -1.81 -0.77
N PHE A 42 -7.66 -2.90 -1.52
CA PHE A 42 -8.04 -2.85 -2.92
C PHE A 42 -9.53 -2.49 -3.03
N ARG A 43 -9.84 -1.59 -3.97
CA ARG A 43 -11.20 -1.27 -4.39
C ARG A 43 -11.28 -1.58 -5.89
N GLY A 44 -12.25 -2.39 -6.27
CA GLY A 44 -12.65 -2.63 -7.66
C GLY A 44 -13.94 -1.89 -7.97
#